data_AF-A0A1V6TU65-F1
#
_entry.id   AF-A0A1V6TU65-F1
#
_cell.length_a   1.000
_cell.length_b   1.000
_cell.length_c   1.000
_cell.angle_alpha   90.00
_cell.angle_beta   90.00
_cell.angle_gamma   90.00
#
_symmetry.space_group_name_H-M   'P 1'
#
loop_
_entity.id
_entity.type
_entity.pdbx_description
1 polymer ?
#
loop_
_entity_poly.entity_id
_entity_poly.type
_entity_poly.pdbx_seq_one_letter_code
_entity_poly.pdbx_strand_id
1 'polypeptide(L)'
;MHPPQKQKKKHLYFAYGSNLSPTQMSTRCTSSPKSSIPLAIAFLPKWRWFICTAGYANVLPPTNLRINKQSSEEGTSVSQSGVQDGVYGILYDMHPDDERILDGYEGVDHSAPRISSRCEGEGESTTFRIREREQGGGDYNKWVCTAFIERWLDGAGEEVKKSHLKGKREVDVLVYVDEERVVVSGPKDEYVPRMNRAMRECVGLGVDAKWVKDVIGGFIPEYP
;
A
#
# COMPACT_ATOMS: atom_id res chain seq x y z
N MET A 1 25.28 -16.36 -26.88
CA MET A 1 23.87 -16.55 -26.46
C MET A 1 23.64 -15.76 -25.18
N HIS A 2 22.84 -14.71 -25.22
CA HIS A 2 22.43 -14.01 -24.00
C HIS A 2 21.36 -14.86 -23.29
N PRO A 3 21.42 -15.07 -21.97
CA PRO A 3 20.36 -15.77 -21.26
C PRO A 3 19.05 -14.99 -21.41
N PRO A 4 17.90 -15.67 -21.50
CA PRO A 4 16.61 -14.99 -21.54
C PRO A 4 16.44 -14.18 -20.26
N GLN A 5 16.32 -12.86 -20.40
CA GLN A 5 15.92 -11.98 -19.31
C GLN A 5 14.54 -12.45 -18.84
N LYS A 6 14.48 -13.06 -17.64
CA LYS A 6 13.21 -13.27 -16.95
C LYS A 6 12.52 -11.90 -16.88
N GLN A 7 11.40 -11.72 -17.58
CA GLN A 7 10.57 -10.54 -17.42
C GLN A 7 10.27 -10.39 -15.93
N LYS A 8 10.86 -9.37 -15.29
CA LYS A 8 10.49 -9.00 -13.93
C LYS A 8 9.00 -8.66 -13.96
N LYS A 9 8.22 -9.30 -13.08
CA LYS A 9 6.81 -8.96 -12.91
C LYS A 9 6.75 -7.47 -12.59
N LYS A 10 5.95 -6.72 -13.35
CA LYS A 10 5.62 -5.34 -12.98
C LYS A 10 4.74 -5.37 -11.74
N HIS A 11 5.08 -4.59 -10.74
CA HIS A 11 4.28 -4.48 -9.53
C HIS A 11 3.35 -3.27 -9.66
N LEU A 12 2.05 -3.52 -9.51
CA LEU A 12 1.09 -2.45 -9.25
C LEU A 12 1.29 -2.00 -7.81
N TYR A 13 1.60 -0.73 -7.58
CA TYR A 13 1.74 -0.20 -6.23
C TYR A 13 0.40 0.35 -5.74
N PHE A 14 -0.06 -0.11 -4.58
CA PHE A 14 -1.25 0.39 -3.89
C PHE A 14 -0.85 1.37 -2.79
N ALA A 15 -1.16 2.65 -3.00
CA ALA A 15 -0.91 3.71 -2.05
C ALA A 15 -2.13 3.96 -1.14
N TYR A 16 -1.90 4.04 0.17
CA TYR A 16 -2.94 4.33 1.17
C TYR A 16 -2.56 5.45 2.17
N GLY A 17 -1.30 5.88 2.18
CA GLY A 17 -0.82 6.99 3.00
C GLY A 17 -0.62 8.25 2.16
N SER A 18 0.41 9.03 2.49
CA SER A 18 0.72 10.28 1.75
C SER A 18 0.99 10.10 0.25
N ASN A 19 1.30 8.88 -0.22
CA ASN A 19 1.42 8.53 -1.64
C ASN A 19 0.07 8.42 -2.38
N LEU A 20 -1.06 8.56 -1.68
CA LEU A 20 -2.37 8.82 -2.31
C LEU A 20 -2.34 10.11 -3.17
N SER A 21 -1.40 11.02 -2.90
CA SER A 21 -1.12 12.24 -3.67
C SER A 21 -0.27 11.93 -4.91
N PRO A 22 -0.77 12.12 -6.14
CA PRO A 22 0.05 12.03 -7.35
C PRO A 22 1.19 13.05 -7.36
N THR A 23 0.98 14.23 -6.75
CA THR A 23 2.04 15.25 -6.57
C THR A 23 3.19 14.72 -5.71
N GLN A 24 2.89 13.95 -4.67
CA GLN A 24 3.93 13.32 -3.87
C GLN A 24 4.64 12.21 -4.66
N MET A 25 3.87 11.40 -5.38
CA MET A 25 4.42 10.34 -6.22
C MET A 25 5.36 10.89 -7.30
N SER A 26 5.01 12.01 -7.95
CA SER A 26 5.87 12.63 -8.97
C SER A 26 7.16 13.22 -8.41
N THR A 27 7.14 13.62 -7.13
CA THR A 27 8.35 14.10 -6.43
C THR A 27 9.29 12.95 -6.05
N ARG A 28 8.74 11.77 -5.72
CA ARG A 28 9.52 10.59 -5.31
C ARG A 28 10.00 9.76 -6.51
N CYS A 29 9.10 9.45 -7.45
CA CYS A 29 9.34 8.57 -8.59
C CYS A 29 9.94 9.35 -9.76
N THR A 30 11.25 9.60 -9.69
CA THR A 30 11.98 10.43 -10.66
C THR A 30 12.58 9.66 -11.84
N SER A 31 12.60 8.32 -11.79
CA SER A 31 13.17 7.49 -12.85
C SER A 31 12.21 7.32 -14.04
N SER A 32 10.92 7.13 -13.78
CA SER A 32 9.89 7.02 -14.82
C SER A 32 8.68 7.87 -14.43
N PRO A 33 8.41 9.00 -15.13
CA PRO A 33 7.25 9.84 -14.84
C PRO A 33 5.91 9.08 -14.85
N LYS A 34 5.82 7.97 -15.59
CA LYS A 34 4.64 7.10 -15.65
C LYS A 34 4.29 6.47 -14.30
N SER A 35 5.27 6.24 -13.42
CA SER A 35 5.07 5.66 -12.09
C SER A 35 4.28 6.59 -11.15
N SER A 36 4.14 7.87 -11.51
CA SER A 36 3.37 8.86 -10.77
C SER A 36 1.97 9.12 -11.32
N ILE A 37 1.59 8.48 -12.43
CA ILE A 37 0.27 8.63 -13.05
C ILE A 37 -0.70 7.61 -12.41
N PRO A 38 -1.76 8.07 -11.72
CA PRO A 38 -2.78 7.18 -11.17
C PRO A 38 -3.43 6.32 -12.25
N LEU A 39 -3.57 5.01 -11.98
CA LEU A 39 -4.23 4.06 -12.87
C LEU A 39 -5.68 3.78 -12.50
N ALA A 40 -5.93 3.61 -11.21
CA ALA A 40 -7.21 3.16 -10.69
C ALA A 40 -7.35 3.55 -9.22
N ILE A 41 -8.61 3.62 -8.79
CA ILE A 41 -8.98 3.51 -7.39
C ILE A 41 -9.22 2.03 -7.11
N ALA A 42 -8.64 1.54 -6.02
CA ALA A 42 -8.77 0.17 -5.57
C ALA A 42 -9.15 0.10 -4.10
N PHE A 43 -9.58 -1.08 -3.67
CA PHE A 43 -10.09 -1.36 -2.34
C PHE A 43 -9.49 -2.65 -1.77
N LEU A 44 -9.07 -2.58 -0.51
CA LEU A 44 -8.57 -3.71 0.28
C LEU A 44 -9.60 -4.06 1.37
N PRO A 45 -10.41 -5.12 1.20
CA PRO A 45 -11.48 -5.47 2.12
C PRO A 45 -10.94 -6.02 3.44
N LYS A 46 -11.56 -5.63 4.56
CA LYS A 46 -11.22 -6.01 5.94
C LYS A 46 -9.83 -5.56 6.41
N TRP A 47 -9.11 -4.79 5.60
CA TRP A 47 -7.92 -4.08 6.04
C TRP A 47 -8.31 -2.87 6.89
N ARG A 48 -7.45 -2.48 7.82
CA ARG A 48 -7.69 -1.36 8.73
C ARG A 48 -6.61 -0.30 8.59
N TRP A 49 -6.98 0.91 8.24
CA TRP A 49 -6.10 2.07 8.17
C TRP A 49 -6.01 2.75 9.53
N PHE A 50 -4.80 3.18 9.91
CA PHE A 50 -4.53 3.94 11.13
C PHE A 50 -3.21 4.70 11.02
N ILE A 51 -2.96 5.62 11.97
CA ILE A 51 -1.61 6.16 12.19
C ILE A 51 -0.93 5.33 13.29
N CYS A 52 0.25 4.78 12.99
CA CYS A 52 1.01 4.01 13.98
C CYS A 52 1.86 4.91 14.87
N THR A 53 2.52 4.34 15.87
CA THR A 53 3.42 5.07 16.81
C THR A 53 4.62 5.74 16.15
N ALA A 54 4.93 5.43 14.88
CA ALA A 54 5.90 6.20 14.10
C ALA A 54 5.38 7.59 13.69
N GLY A 55 4.08 7.84 13.84
CA GLY A 55 3.38 9.03 13.39
C GLY A 55 3.11 9.05 11.88
N TYR A 56 3.10 7.88 11.24
CA TYR A 56 2.83 7.67 9.81
C TYR A 56 1.66 6.70 9.59
N ALA A 57 1.05 6.77 8.42
CA ALA A 57 -0.03 5.86 8.05
C ALA A 57 0.47 4.42 7.94
N ASN A 58 -0.31 3.49 8.47
CA ASN A 58 -0.12 2.06 8.32
C ASN A 58 -1.47 1.40 8.02
N VAL A 59 -1.41 0.18 7.49
CA VAL A 59 -2.57 -0.67 7.31
C VAL A 59 -2.37 -2.01 8.01
N LEU A 60 -3.41 -2.47 8.68
CA LEU A 60 -3.43 -3.76 9.34
C LEU A 60 -4.22 -4.76 8.49
N PRO A 61 -3.66 -5.94 8.19
CA PRO A 61 -4.36 -6.90 7.36
C PRO A 61 -5.54 -7.58 8.08
N PRO A 62 -6.43 -8.24 7.33
CA PRO A 62 -7.49 -9.08 7.88
C PRO A 62 -6.92 -10.15 8.82
N THR A 63 -7.68 -10.57 9.82
CA THR A 63 -7.19 -11.42 10.93
C THR A 63 -6.48 -12.68 10.46
N ASN A 64 -6.94 -13.32 9.39
CA ASN A 64 -6.35 -14.54 8.84
C ASN A 64 -5.01 -14.34 8.12
N LEU A 65 -4.60 -13.09 7.86
CA LEU A 65 -3.34 -12.73 7.22
C LEU A 65 -2.34 -12.09 8.19
N ARG A 66 -2.75 -11.82 9.43
CA ARG A 66 -1.90 -11.18 10.43
C ARG A 66 -0.77 -12.10 10.88
N ILE A 67 0.38 -11.50 11.16
CA ILE A 67 1.57 -12.19 11.65
C ILE A 67 2.08 -11.52 12.93
N ASN A 68 2.75 -12.28 13.79
CA ASN A 68 3.49 -11.77 14.94
C ASN A 68 2.68 -10.73 15.74
N LYS A 69 3.21 -9.50 15.87
CA LYS A 69 2.58 -8.39 16.61
C LYS A 69 1.25 -7.96 16.05
N GLN A 70 0.95 -8.17 14.77
CA GLN A 70 -0.35 -7.82 14.20
C GLN A 70 -1.49 -8.62 14.82
N SER A 71 -1.21 -9.84 15.31
CA SER A 71 -2.18 -10.71 15.99
C SER A 71 -2.30 -10.45 17.49
N SER A 72 -1.57 -9.47 18.03
CA SER A 72 -1.65 -9.06 19.44
C SER A 72 -2.96 -8.33 19.78
N GLU A 73 -3.22 -8.12 21.07
CA GLU A 73 -4.35 -7.31 21.55
C GLU A 73 -4.31 -5.87 21.00
N GLU A 74 -3.11 -5.31 20.89
CA GLU A 74 -2.89 -3.99 20.31
C GLU A 74 -3.34 -3.96 18.84
N GLY A 75 -3.00 -4.99 18.06
CA GLY A 75 -3.45 -5.11 16.68
C GLY A 75 -4.96 -5.36 16.56
N THR A 76 -5.60 -6.04 17.51
CA THR A 76 -7.06 -6.24 17.46
C THR A 76 -7.85 -4.98 17.86
N SER A 77 -7.21 -4.02 18.54
CA SER A 77 -7.82 -2.75 18.95
C SER A 77 -8.00 -1.72 17.82
N VAL A 78 -7.29 -1.87 16.69
CA VAL A 78 -7.42 -0.94 15.54
C VAL A 78 -8.85 -1.00 15.02
N SER A 79 -9.53 0.15 14.93
CA SER A 79 -10.94 0.22 14.54
C SER A 79 -11.18 -0.14 13.07
N GLN A 80 -12.44 -0.47 12.74
CA GLN A 80 -12.88 -0.73 11.38
C GLN A 80 -12.69 0.51 10.50
N SER A 81 -12.26 0.32 9.25
CA SER A 81 -12.11 1.40 8.27
C SER A 81 -13.42 1.68 7.53
N GLY A 82 -14.22 2.56 8.11
CA GLY A 82 -15.46 3.05 7.52
C GLY A 82 -16.56 1.99 7.44
N VAL A 83 -17.72 2.36 6.90
CA VAL A 83 -18.90 1.49 6.84
C VAL A 83 -18.64 0.26 5.95
N GLN A 84 -17.85 0.42 4.89
CA GLN A 84 -17.50 -0.62 3.95
C GLN A 84 -16.49 -1.64 4.50
N ASP A 85 -15.91 -1.40 5.69
CA ASP A 85 -14.89 -2.25 6.33
C ASP A 85 -13.71 -2.56 5.40
N GLY A 86 -12.94 -1.53 5.05
CA GLY A 86 -11.74 -1.71 4.26
C GLY A 86 -11.08 -0.40 3.88
N VAL A 87 -9.99 -0.51 3.12
CA VAL A 87 -9.12 0.62 2.79
C VAL A 87 -9.18 0.92 1.31
N TYR A 88 -9.51 2.16 0.96
CA TYR A 88 -9.34 2.67 -0.39
C TYR A 88 -7.89 3.10 -0.64
N GLY A 89 -7.43 2.93 -1.87
CA GLY A 89 -6.11 3.35 -2.31
C GLY A 89 -6.07 3.72 -3.77
N ILE A 90 -4.94 4.32 -4.17
CA ILE A 90 -4.64 4.66 -5.57
C ILE A 90 -3.60 3.66 -6.10
N LEU A 91 -3.85 3.12 -7.29
CA LEU A 91 -2.91 2.23 -7.98
C LEU A 91 -1.99 2.98 -8.95
N TYR A 92 -0.73 2.58 -8.99
CA TYR A 92 0.30 3.08 -9.92
C TYR A 92 1.02 1.92 -10.64
N ASP A 93 1.40 2.07 -11.92
CA ASP A 93 2.29 1.12 -12.63
C ASP A 93 3.73 1.45 -12.23
N MET A 94 4.30 0.71 -11.29
CA MET A 94 5.61 1.07 -10.75
C MET A 94 6.73 0.58 -11.66
N HIS A 95 7.58 1.51 -12.12
CA HIS A 95 8.84 1.13 -12.75
C HIS A 95 9.80 0.53 -11.71
N PRO A 96 10.54 -0.55 -12.01
CA PRO A 96 11.42 -1.20 -11.03
C PRO A 96 12.51 -0.30 -10.41
N ASP A 97 12.88 0.79 -11.09
CA ASP A 97 13.83 1.76 -10.54
C ASP A 97 13.16 2.78 -9.62
N ASP A 98 11.91 3.16 -9.89
CA ASP A 98 11.11 3.98 -8.97
C ASP A 98 10.68 3.19 -7.73
N GLU A 99 10.42 1.89 -7.89
CA GLU A 99 10.18 0.97 -6.76
C GLU A 99 11.37 0.98 -5.79
N ARG A 100 12.61 0.97 -6.31
CA ARG A 100 13.83 1.05 -5.47
C ARG A 100 13.97 2.40 -4.77
N ILE A 101 13.53 3.49 -5.42
CA ILE A 101 13.50 4.80 -4.77
C ILE A 101 12.47 4.80 -3.64
N LEU A 102 11.28 4.24 -3.88
CA LEU A 102 10.25 4.10 -2.84
C LEU A 102 10.70 3.19 -1.70
N ASP A 103 11.38 2.08 -1.98
CA ASP A 103 11.94 1.21 -0.94
C ASP A 103 12.84 2.00 0.03
N GLY A 104 13.58 3.01 -0.45
CA GLY A 104 14.34 3.94 0.39
C GLY A 104 13.48 4.89 1.23
N TYR A 105 12.37 5.39 0.69
CA TYR A 105 11.42 6.24 1.43
C TYR A 105 10.60 5.47 2.48
N GLU A 106 10.30 4.21 2.19
CA GLU A 106 9.52 3.33 3.07
C GLU A 106 10.43 2.53 4.04
N GLY A 107 11.76 2.73 3.96
CA GLY A 107 12.73 2.15 4.89
C GLY A 107 12.81 0.62 4.82
N VAL A 108 12.73 0.04 3.62
CA VAL A 108 12.73 -1.42 3.43
C VAL A 108 14.11 -2.01 3.73
N ASP A 109 14.15 -3.02 4.60
CA ASP A 109 15.36 -3.80 4.86
C ASP A 109 15.54 -4.91 3.82
N HIS A 110 16.35 -4.65 2.79
CA HIS A 110 16.68 -5.63 1.76
C HIS A 110 17.59 -6.78 2.26
N SER A 111 18.18 -6.64 3.45
CA SER A 111 19.03 -7.66 4.07
C SER A 111 18.26 -8.63 4.98
N ALA A 112 17.00 -8.30 5.30
CA ALA A 112 16.15 -9.11 6.15
C ALA A 112 16.00 -10.54 5.61
N PRO A 113 15.89 -11.56 6.50
CA PRO A 113 15.73 -12.95 6.10
C PRO A 113 14.57 -13.17 5.12
N ARG A 114 14.77 -14.04 4.13
CA ARG A 114 13.67 -14.50 3.27
C ARG A 114 12.80 -15.46 4.07
N ILE A 115 11.49 -15.36 3.88
CA ILE A 115 10.56 -16.34 4.43
C ILE A 115 10.86 -17.69 3.81
N SER A 116 11.26 -18.64 4.65
CA SER A 116 11.56 -19.99 4.20
C SER A 116 10.24 -20.64 3.76
N SER A 117 10.24 -21.26 2.58
CA SER A 117 9.08 -22.00 2.06
C SER A 117 8.84 -23.33 2.80
N ARG A 118 9.46 -23.54 3.96
CA ARG A 118 9.58 -24.87 4.58
C ARG A 118 8.72 -24.96 5.84
N CYS A 119 7.43 -25.15 5.62
CA CYS A 119 6.57 -25.86 6.54
C CYS A 119 6.04 -27.08 5.78
N GLU A 120 6.72 -28.22 5.94
CA GLU A 120 6.13 -29.53 5.60
C GLU A 120 5.08 -29.82 6.68
N GLY A 121 3.81 -29.59 6.34
CA GLY A 121 2.64 -29.85 7.17
C GLY A 121 1.39 -29.39 6.40
N GLU A 122 0.37 -30.24 6.33
CA GLU A 122 -0.84 -30.02 5.53
C GLU A 122 -1.51 -28.68 5.85
N GLY A 123 -1.32 -27.73 4.95
CA GLY A 123 -1.73 -26.33 5.09
C GLY A 123 -0.82 -25.49 4.20
N GLU A 124 -1.18 -25.39 2.91
CA GLU A 124 -0.46 -24.61 1.89
C GLU A 124 -0.07 -23.23 2.46
N SER A 125 1.23 -22.96 2.68
CA SER A 125 1.70 -21.78 3.42
C SER A 125 1.40 -20.50 2.65
N THR A 126 0.23 -19.91 2.94
CA THR A 126 -0.31 -18.67 2.34
C THR A 126 0.57 -17.46 2.60
N THR A 127 1.45 -17.50 3.59
CA THR A 127 2.32 -16.39 4.01
C THR A 127 3.41 -16.06 2.98
N PHE A 128 4.02 -17.07 2.32
CA PHE A 128 5.02 -16.84 1.26
C PHE A 128 4.40 -16.19 0.02
N ARG A 129 3.11 -16.46 -0.26
CA ARG A 129 2.40 -15.80 -1.36
C ARG A 129 2.18 -14.31 -1.10
N ILE A 130 2.28 -13.89 0.16
CA ILE A 130 2.00 -12.53 0.61
C ILE A 130 3.27 -11.71 0.78
N ARG A 131 4.37 -12.27 1.29
CA ARG A 131 5.63 -11.51 1.45
C ARG A 131 6.85 -12.40 1.26
N GLU A 132 7.89 -11.83 0.65
CA GLU A 132 9.13 -12.56 0.35
C GLU A 132 10.09 -12.61 1.54
N ARG A 133 10.08 -11.57 2.38
CA ARG A 133 11.03 -11.34 3.48
C ARG A 133 10.31 -10.94 4.75
N GLU A 134 11.00 -11.04 5.88
CA GLU A 134 10.66 -10.35 7.14
C GLU A 134 10.89 -8.85 7.03
N GLN A 135 10.24 -8.06 7.87
CA GLN A 135 10.52 -6.62 7.96
C GLN A 135 11.97 -6.32 8.38
N GLY A 136 12.57 -7.17 9.22
CA GLY A 136 13.93 -6.97 9.72
C GLY A 136 14.08 -5.67 10.50
N GLY A 137 15.17 -4.94 10.25
CA GLY A 137 15.44 -3.65 10.90
C GLY A 137 14.80 -2.45 10.22
N GLY A 138 13.95 -2.67 9.20
CA GLY A 138 13.32 -1.62 8.41
C GLY A 138 12.03 -1.03 9.02
N ASP A 139 11.53 0.03 8.40
CA ASP A 139 10.29 0.71 8.81
C ASP A 139 9.03 0.01 8.29
N TYR A 140 9.01 -0.34 7.00
CA TYR A 140 7.93 -1.09 6.35
C TYR A 140 8.48 -2.29 5.59
N ASN A 141 7.67 -3.34 5.46
CA ASN A 141 7.94 -4.50 4.63
C ASN A 141 7.04 -4.52 3.38
N LYS A 142 7.45 -5.29 2.37
CA LYS A 142 6.76 -5.42 1.09
C LYS A 142 5.81 -6.61 1.10
N TRP A 143 4.52 -6.32 0.99
CA TRP A 143 3.45 -7.29 0.89
C TRP A 143 2.86 -7.26 -0.52
N VAL A 144 2.52 -8.42 -1.06
CA VAL A 144 1.73 -8.61 -2.27
C VAL A 144 0.39 -9.19 -1.86
N CYS A 145 -0.69 -8.49 -2.16
CA CYS A 145 -2.04 -8.95 -1.85
C CYS A 145 -3.01 -8.60 -2.96
N THR A 146 -4.18 -9.23 -2.95
CA THR A 146 -5.21 -8.98 -3.95
C THR A 146 -6.05 -7.77 -3.56
N ALA A 147 -6.08 -6.76 -4.42
CA ALA A 147 -6.95 -5.59 -4.30
C ALA A 147 -8.07 -5.64 -5.33
N PHE A 148 -9.23 -5.10 -4.95
CA PHE A 148 -10.40 -4.99 -5.80
C PHE A 148 -10.39 -3.65 -6.52
N ILE A 149 -10.61 -3.66 -7.83
CA ILE A 149 -10.70 -2.42 -8.61
C ILE A 149 -12.08 -1.82 -8.40
N GLU A 150 -12.12 -0.62 -7.82
CA GLU A 150 -13.33 0.20 -7.72
C GLU A 150 -13.61 0.89 -9.06
N ARG A 151 -12.58 1.57 -9.60
CA ARG A 151 -12.70 2.31 -10.86
C ARG A 151 -11.34 2.50 -11.52
N TRP A 152 -11.26 2.24 -12.82
CA TRP A 152 -10.14 2.64 -13.66
C TRP A 152 -10.22 4.14 -13.98
N LEU A 153 -9.11 4.86 -13.90
CA LEU A 153 -9.06 6.31 -14.16
C LEU A 153 -8.74 6.58 -15.63
N ASP A 154 -9.44 7.56 -16.21
CA ASP A 154 -9.21 8.01 -17.58
C ASP A 154 -7.90 8.80 -17.67
N GLY A 155 -7.11 8.60 -18.74
CA GLY A 155 -5.81 9.26 -18.93
C GLY A 155 -4.59 8.49 -18.41
N ALA A 156 -4.80 7.36 -17.73
CA ALA A 156 -3.78 6.43 -17.29
C ALA A 156 -3.13 5.66 -18.46
N GLY A 157 -2.40 6.38 -19.32
CA GLY A 157 -1.59 5.85 -20.41
C GLY A 157 -2.36 4.97 -21.41
N GLU A 158 -2.54 5.46 -22.63
CA GLU A 158 -2.88 4.64 -23.80
C GLU A 158 -2.06 3.33 -23.89
N GLU A 159 -0.89 3.25 -23.23
CA GLU A 159 -0.06 2.04 -23.12
C GLU A 159 -0.33 1.10 -21.91
N VAL A 160 -0.93 1.56 -20.80
CA VAL A 160 -1.37 0.64 -19.71
C VAL A 160 -2.66 -0.07 -20.12
N LYS A 161 -3.34 0.45 -21.16
CA LYS A 161 -4.28 -0.30 -22.01
C LYS A 161 -3.61 -1.46 -22.80
N LYS A 162 -2.41 -1.90 -22.45
CA LYS A 162 -1.86 -3.22 -22.84
C LYS A 162 -2.70 -4.35 -22.21
N SER A 163 -3.88 -4.57 -22.80
CA SER A 163 -4.73 -5.77 -22.91
C SER A 163 -4.99 -6.72 -21.72
N HIS A 164 -4.17 -6.79 -20.67
CA HIS A 164 -4.23 -7.84 -19.64
C HIS A 164 -4.76 -7.39 -18.27
N LEU A 165 -4.82 -6.08 -17.99
CA LEU A 165 -5.41 -5.53 -16.74
C LEU A 165 -6.80 -4.91 -16.97
N LYS A 166 -7.09 -4.47 -18.20
CA LYS A 166 -8.34 -3.79 -18.52
C LYS A 166 -9.54 -4.71 -18.27
N GLY A 167 -10.48 -4.25 -17.43
CA GLY A 167 -11.68 -5.00 -17.07
C GLY A 167 -11.48 -6.04 -15.97
N LYS A 168 -10.26 -6.21 -15.44
CA LYS A 168 -10.07 -7.00 -14.22
C LYS A 168 -10.73 -6.30 -13.05
N ARG A 169 -11.41 -7.09 -12.22
CA ARG A 169 -12.02 -6.66 -10.96
C ARG A 169 -11.10 -6.86 -9.77
N GLU A 170 -10.08 -7.71 -9.92
CA GLU A 170 -9.11 -8.05 -8.88
C GLU A 170 -7.71 -8.10 -9.49
N VAL A 171 -6.74 -7.57 -8.76
CA VAL A 171 -5.33 -7.52 -9.17
C VAL A 171 -4.40 -7.70 -7.97
N ASP A 172 -3.26 -8.34 -8.19
CA ASP A 172 -2.21 -8.41 -7.17
C ASP A 172 -1.43 -7.09 -7.13
N VAL A 173 -1.28 -6.53 -5.93
CA VAL A 173 -0.66 -5.23 -5.70
C VAL A 173 0.41 -5.32 -4.61
N LEU A 174 1.48 -4.55 -4.79
CA LEU A 174 2.46 -4.24 -3.79
C LEU A 174 1.90 -3.22 -2.80
N VAL A 175 1.97 -3.53 -1.52
CA VAL A 175 1.61 -2.69 -0.37
C VAL A 175 2.81 -2.67 0.58
N TYR A 176 3.19 -1.49 1.07
CA TYR A 176 4.14 -1.38 2.17
C TYR A 176 3.38 -1.51 3.48
N VAL A 177 3.79 -2.41 4.37
CA VAL A 177 3.09 -2.68 5.65
C VAL A 177 4.12 -2.67 6.76
N ASP A 178 3.85 -1.92 7.82
CA ASP A 178 4.64 -1.99 9.03
C ASP A 178 4.06 -3.09 9.94
N GLU A 179 4.79 -4.19 10.01
CA GLU A 179 4.49 -5.43 10.72
C GLU A 179 4.67 -5.27 12.25
N GLU A 180 5.44 -4.27 12.66
CA GLU A 180 5.94 -4.15 14.03
C GLU A 180 5.19 -3.09 14.84
N ARG A 181 4.88 -1.93 14.24
CA ARG A 181 4.18 -0.82 14.91
C ARG A 181 2.68 -0.87 14.60
N VAL A 182 1.98 -1.65 15.42
CA VAL A 182 0.53 -1.90 15.30
C VAL A 182 -0.33 -1.09 16.29
N VAL A 183 0.32 -0.29 17.13
CA VAL A 183 -0.35 0.57 18.12
C VAL A 183 -0.77 1.88 17.46
N VAL A 184 -2.02 2.27 17.71
CA VAL A 184 -2.61 3.53 17.24
C VAL A 184 -1.97 4.74 17.91
N SER A 185 -1.64 5.78 17.15
CA SER A 185 -1.10 7.05 17.63
C SER A 185 -1.53 8.24 16.76
N GLY A 186 -1.02 9.44 17.07
CA GLY A 186 -1.23 10.67 16.29
C GLY A 186 -0.17 10.88 15.21
N PRO A 187 -0.46 11.65 14.15
CA PRO A 187 0.50 11.93 13.09
C PRO A 187 1.60 12.87 13.57
N LYS A 188 2.77 12.79 12.96
CA LYS A 188 3.78 13.83 13.14
C LYS A 188 3.36 15.14 12.46
N ASP A 189 3.74 16.27 13.03
CA ASP A 189 3.40 17.60 12.49
C ASP A 189 3.84 17.76 11.04
N GLU A 190 5.03 17.29 10.66
CA GLU A 190 5.52 17.35 9.28
C GLU A 190 4.80 16.39 8.32
N TYR A 191 4.03 15.43 8.86
CA TYR A 191 3.23 14.50 8.07
C TYR A 191 1.85 15.05 7.75
N VAL A 192 1.26 15.81 8.68
CA VAL A 192 -0.07 16.43 8.53
C VAL A 192 -0.25 17.18 7.20
N PRO A 193 0.64 18.09 6.74
CA PRO A 193 0.41 18.81 5.48
C PRO A 193 0.48 17.89 4.25
N ARG A 194 1.29 16.83 4.31
CA ARG A 194 1.39 15.82 3.24
C ARG A 194 0.11 15.01 3.14
N MET A 195 -0.43 14.58 4.28
CA MET A 195 -1.70 13.86 4.34
C MET A 195 -2.89 14.72 3.91
N ASN A 196 -2.95 15.99 4.34
CA ASN A 196 -3.99 16.90 3.90
C ASN A 196 -3.99 17.09 2.36
N ARG A 197 -2.81 17.20 1.74
CA ARG A 197 -2.71 17.20 0.26
C ARG A 197 -3.20 15.89 -0.34
N ALA A 198 -2.75 14.76 0.20
CA ALA A 198 -3.17 13.42 -0.23
C ALA A 198 -4.69 13.23 -0.17
N MET A 199 -5.33 13.64 0.92
CA MET A 199 -6.79 13.60 1.09
C MET A 199 -7.51 14.43 0.02
N ARG A 200 -7.06 15.67 -0.23
CA ARG A 200 -7.65 16.53 -1.27
C ARG A 200 -7.50 15.93 -2.67
N GLU A 201 -6.29 15.50 -3.01
CA GLU A 201 -5.99 14.99 -4.35
C GLU A 201 -6.69 13.65 -4.62
N CYS A 202 -6.73 12.72 -3.66
CA CYS A 202 -7.39 11.44 -3.87
C CYS A 202 -8.92 11.58 -3.96
N VAL A 203 -9.53 12.50 -3.21
CA VAL A 203 -10.93 12.88 -3.40
C VAL A 203 -11.15 13.52 -4.78
N GLY A 204 -10.20 14.33 -5.27
CA GLY A 204 -10.24 14.88 -6.63
C GLY A 204 -10.17 13.81 -7.73
N LEU A 205 -9.46 12.70 -7.49
CA LEU A 205 -9.48 11.51 -8.35
C LEU A 205 -10.79 10.69 -8.20
N GLY A 206 -11.57 11.01 -7.17
CA GLY A 206 -12.89 10.47 -6.87
C GLY A 206 -12.89 9.23 -5.98
N VAL A 207 -11.92 9.12 -5.06
CA VAL A 207 -12.06 8.27 -3.85
C VAL A 207 -13.23 8.81 -3.01
N ASP A 208 -13.95 7.91 -2.33
CA ASP A 208 -15.10 8.28 -1.49
C ASP A 208 -14.70 9.30 -0.41
N ALA A 209 -15.23 10.53 -0.53
CA ALA A 209 -14.93 11.62 0.38
C ALA A 209 -15.40 11.36 1.81
N LYS A 210 -16.49 10.61 1.99
CA LYS A 210 -16.98 10.20 3.30
C LYS A 210 -16.01 9.21 3.93
N TRP A 211 -15.51 8.23 3.17
CA TRP A 211 -14.48 7.32 3.66
C TRP A 211 -13.21 8.07 4.05
N VAL A 212 -12.73 9.00 3.22
CA VAL A 212 -11.54 9.82 3.54
C VAL A 212 -11.74 10.61 4.83
N LYS A 213 -12.90 11.25 5.01
CA LYS A 213 -13.22 11.99 6.23
C LYS A 213 -13.29 11.08 7.47
N ASP A 214 -14.02 9.99 7.38
CA ASP A 214 -14.29 9.11 8.52
C ASP A 214 -13.06 8.29 8.93
N VAL A 215 -12.27 7.83 7.96
CA VAL A 215 -11.14 6.92 8.19
C VAL A 215 -9.82 7.66 8.38
N ILE A 216 -9.54 8.65 7.52
CA ILE A 216 -8.28 9.40 7.56
C ILE A 216 -8.43 10.67 8.40
N GLY A 217 -9.53 11.42 8.20
CA GLY A 217 -9.75 12.71 8.86
C GLY A 217 -9.83 12.64 10.39
N GLY A 218 -10.22 11.50 10.97
CA GLY A 218 -10.19 11.30 12.42
C GLY A 218 -8.79 11.33 13.04
N PHE A 219 -7.74 11.11 12.24
CA PHE A 219 -6.35 11.11 12.68
C PHE A 219 -5.59 12.35 12.25
N ILE A 220 -5.96 12.95 11.12
CA ILE A 220 -5.21 14.04 10.50
C ILE A 220 -5.90 15.37 10.82
N PRO A 221 -5.29 16.23 11.66
CA PRO A 221 -5.86 17.54 11.93
C PRO A 221 -5.87 18.40 10.66
N GLU A 222 -6.94 19.17 10.49
CA GLU A 222 -7.01 20.20 9.46
C GLU A 222 -6.09 21.36 9.88
N TYR A 223 -5.29 21.87 8.95
CA TYR A 223 -4.65 23.16 9.15
C TYR A 223 -5.68 24.27 8.88
N PRO A 224 -5.77 25.30 9.75
CA PRO A 224 -6.62 26.46 9.53
C PRO A 224 -6.21 27.27 8.30
#